data_AF-A0A2J7ZGC7-F1
#
_entry.id   AF-A0A2J7ZGC7-F1
#
_cell.length_a   1.000
_cell.length_b   1.000
_cell.length_c   1.000
_cell.angle_alpha   90.00
_cell.angle_beta   90.00
_cell.angle_gamma   90.00
#
_symmetry.space_group_name_H-M   'P 1'
#
loop_
_entity.id
_entity.type
_entity.pdbx_description
1 polymer ?
#
loop_
_entity_poly.entity_id
_entity_poly.type
_entity_poly.pdbx_seq_one_letter_code
_entity_poly.pdbx_strand_id
1 'polypeptide(L)'
;MAPTFNPQLPTAQFHEVFLTPSYLAVVMEYVNGTNLQHYLEAAGGKLPEDVARFIFQQLVIAVDFCHKKGKVNRDIKLANILMQ
;
A
#
# COMPACT_ATOMS: atom_id res chain seq x y z
N MET A 1 -15.02 7.28 -7.79
CA MET A 1 -14.45 6.04 -8.35
C MET A 1 -14.09 5.16 -7.17
N ALA A 2 -14.56 3.91 -7.13
CA ALA A 2 -14.17 2.97 -6.09
C ALA A 2 -12.70 2.55 -6.31
N PRO A 3 -11.89 2.42 -5.25
CA PRO A 3 -10.50 2.04 -5.38
C PRO A 3 -10.41 0.66 -6.05
N THR A 4 -9.61 0.54 -7.10
CA THR A 4 -9.43 -0.70 -7.86
C THR A 4 -8.27 -1.50 -7.27
N PHE A 5 -8.56 -2.67 -6.71
CA PHE A 5 -7.53 -3.59 -6.22
C PHE A 5 -7.07 -4.52 -7.33
N ASN A 6 -5.75 -4.59 -7.56
CA ASN A 6 -5.14 -5.60 -8.41
C ASN A 6 -4.62 -6.78 -7.56
N PRO A 7 -5.33 -7.92 -7.51
CA PRO A 7 -4.94 -9.06 -6.68
C PRO A 7 -3.63 -9.73 -7.11
N GLN A 8 -3.14 -9.47 -8.32
CA GLN A 8 -1.89 -10.07 -8.80
C GLN A 8 -0.65 -9.36 -8.25
N LEU A 9 -0.76 -8.08 -7.89
CA LEU A 9 0.32 -7.24 -7.38
C LEU A 9 -0.16 -6.38 -6.21
N PRO A 10 -0.34 -6.99 -5.02
CA PRO A 10 -0.84 -6.27 -3.85
C PRO A 10 0.22 -5.40 -3.16
N THR A 11 1.44 -5.34 -3.70
CA THR A 11 2.57 -4.54 -3.20
C THR A 11 3.27 -3.85 -4.36
N ALA A 12 3.64 -2.58 -4.19
CA ALA A 12 4.43 -1.86 -5.18
C ALA A 12 5.73 -2.61 -5.52
N GLN A 13 6.01 -2.74 -6.81
CA GLN A 13 7.21 -3.45 -7.26
C GLN A 13 8.47 -2.62 -7.09
N PHE A 14 9.55 -3.25 -6.62
CA PHE A 14 10.88 -2.69 -6.69
C PHE A 14 11.43 -2.84 -8.12
N HIS A 15 12.08 -1.80 -8.64
CA HIS A 15 12.73 -1.83 -9.95
C HIS A 15 14.24 -1.76 -9.84
N GLU A 16 14.79 -0.72 -9.20
CA GLU A 16 16.24 -0.47 -9.21
C GLU A 16 16.69 0.37 -7.99
N VAL A 17 17.99 0.35 -7.69
CA VAL A 17 18.62 1.19 -6.68
C VAL A 17 19.77 1.98 -7.30
N PHE A 18 19.86 3.27 -6.94
CA PHE A 18 20.99 4.12 -7.26
C PHE A 18 21.68 4.53 -5.97
N LEU A 19 23.00 4.36 -5.94
CA LEU A 19 23.83 4.76 -4.81
C LEU A 19 24.79 5.86 -5.25
N THR A 20 24.81 6.95 -4.49
CA THR A 20 25.78 8.03 -4.59
C THR A 20 26.59 8.09 -3.29
N PRO A 21 27.68 8.87 -3.21
CA PRO A 21 28.42 9.03 -1.96
C PRO A 21 27.58 9.57 -0.79
N SER A 22 26.44 10.21 -1.06
CA SER A 22 25.63 10.87 -0.03
C SER A 22 24.18 10.38 0.06
N TYR A 23 23.68 9.64 -0.94
CA TYR A 23 22.27 9.26 -1.03
C TYR A 23 22.07 7.85 -1.58
N LEU A 24 21.03 7.19 -1.06
CA LEU A 24 20.42 5.98 -1.60
C LEU A 24 19.06 6.35 -2.19
N ALA A 25 18.89 6.11 -3.49
CA ALA A 25 17.61 6.28 -4.17
C ALA A 25 17.05 4.91 -4.57
N VAL A 26 15.79 4.67 -4.23
CA VAL A 26 15.06 3.43 -4.54
C VAL A 26 13.99 3.75 -5.58
N VAL A 27 14.07 3.09 -6.74
CA VAL A 27 13.06 3.20 -7.79
C VAL A 27 12.07 2.05 -7.66
N MET A 28 10.80 2.41 -7.61
CA MET A 28 9.68 1.49 -7.42
C MET A 28 8.50 1.90 -8.30
N GLU A 29 7.56 0.98 -8.47
CA GLU A 29 6.32 1.20 -9.21
C GLU A 29 5.62 2.48 -8.74
N TYR A 30 5.24 3.32 -9.71
CA TYR A 30 4.46 4.50 -9.44
C TYR A 30 2.99 4.12 -9.27
N VAL A 31 2.48 4.26 -8.04
CA VAL A 31 1.06 4.09 -7.76
C VAL A 31 0.39 5.45 -7.84
N ASN A 32 -0.49 5.63 -8.84
CA ASN A 32 -1.26 6.85 -8.99
C ASN A 32 -2.36 6.91 -7.92
N GLY A 33 -2.25 7.85 -6.97
CA GLY A 33 -3.25 8.05 -5.93
C GLY A 33 -2.65 8.60 -4.63
N THR A 34 -3.29 8.30 -3.51
CA THR A 34 -2.89 8.79 -2.18
C THR A 34 -2.72 7.63 -1.19
N ASN A 35 -2.13 7.89 -0.04
CA ASN A 35 -2.07 6.89 1.02
C ASN A 35 -3.40 6.84 1.81
N LEU A 36 -3.64 5.71 2.47
CA LEU A 36 -4.87 5.49 3.26
C LEU A 36 -5.02 6.49 4.41
N GLN A 37 -3.91 7.00 4.95
CA GLN A 37 -3.94 8.04 5.98
C GLN A 37 -4.58 9.33 5.45
N HIS A 38 -4.12 9.86 4.32
CA HIS A 38 -4.70 11.05 3.69
C HIS A 38 -6.14 10.82 3.22
N TYR A 39 -6.46 9.62 2.75
CA TYR A 39 -7.84 9.25 2.45
C TYR A 39 -8.75 9.32 3.68
N LEU A 40 -8.29 8.80 4.83
CA LEU A 40 -9.01 8.86 6.10
C LEU A 40 -9.16 10.30 6.63
N GLU A 41 -8.10 11.10 6.53
CA GLU A 41 -8.09 12.51 6.92
C GLU A 41 -9.11 13.31 6.08
N ALA A 42 -9.12 13.11 4.76
CA ALA A 42 -10.09 13.75 3.86
C ALA A 42 -11.55 13.33 4.14
N ALA A 43 -11.76 12.13 4.70
CA ALA A 43 -13.08 11.64 5.12
C ALA A 43 -13.52 12.14 6.51
N GLY A 44 -12.74 13.02 7.17
CA GLY A 44 -13.05 13.50 8.52
C GLY A 44 -12.66 12.53 9.63
N GLY A 45 -11.69 11.64 9.38
CA GLY A 45 -11.12 10.73 10.37
C GLY A 45 -11.90 9.44 10.59
N LYS A 46 -12.99 9.21 9.85
CA LYS A 46 -13.82 8.00 9.95
C LYS A 46 -14.24 7.54 8.57
N LEU A 47 -14.32 6.22 8.38
CA LEU A 47 -14.85 5.61 7.17
C LEU A 47 -16.15 4.87 7.48
N PRO A 48 -17.10 4.83 6.54
CA PRO A 48 -18.20 3.87 6.56
C PRO A 48 -17.70 2.43 6.71
N GLU A 49 -18.44 1.59 7.43
CA GLU A 49 -18.00 0.23 7.77
C GLU A 49 -17.79 -0.63 6.51
N ASP A 50 -18.63 -0.48 5.50
CA ASP A 50 -18.50 -1.16 4.22
C ASP A 50 -17.19 -0.82 3.49
N VAL A 51 -16.80 0.45 3.49
CA VAL A 51 -15.52 0.92 2.93
C VAL A 51 -14.34 0.38 3.74
N ALA A 52 -14.41 0.51 5.07
CA ALA A 52 -13.36 0.02 5.96
C ALA A 52 -13.17 -1.50 5.85
N ARG A 53 -14.27 -2.26 5.77
CA ARG A 53 -14.27 -3.71 5.58
C ARG A 53 -13.61 -4.10 4.25
N PHE A 54 -13.96 -3.40 3.18
CA PHE A 54 -13.36 -3.64 1.86
C PHE A 54 -11.84 -3.44 1.90
N ILE A 55 -11.37 -2.31 2.45
CA ILE A 55 -9.94 -2.00 2.58
C ILE A 55 -9.23 -3.06 3.43
N PHE A 56 -9.82 -3.44 4.57
CA PHE A 56 -9.25 -4.44 5.45
C PHE A 56 -9.10 -5.81 4.77
N GLN A 57 -10.10 -6.24 3.98
CA GLN A 57 -10.01 -7.47 3.20
C GLN A 57 -8.85 -7.43 2.19
N GLN A 58 -8.63 -6.29 1.53
CA GLN A 58 -7.49 -6.14 0.62
C GLN A 58 -6.15 -6.24 1.37
N LEU A 59 -6.05 -5.65 2.57
CA LEU A 59 -4.86 -5.77 3.41
C LEU A 59 -4.57 -7.20 3.82
N VAL A 60 -5.60 -7.96 4.19
CA VAL A 60 -5.43 -9.39 4.54
C VAL A 60 -4.90 -10.18 3.34
N ILE A 61 -5.43 -9.93 2.13
CA ILE A 61 -4.94 -10.57 0.90
C ILE A 61 -3.47 -10.19 0.62
N ALA A 62 -3.11 -8.91 0.80
CA ALA A 62 -1.74 -8.44 0.59
C ALA A 62 -0.75 -9.08 1.56
N VAL A 63 -1.14 -9.20 2.83
CA VAL A 63 -0.32 -9.85 3.88
C VAL A 63 -0.17 -11.35 3.60
N ASP A 64 -1.25 -12.04 3.25
CA ASP A 64 -1.20 -13.46 2.86
C ASP A 64 -0.27 -13.68 1.66
N PHE A 65 -0.34 -12.82 0.64
CA PHE A 65 0.58 -12.86 -0.50
C PHE A 65 2.05 -12.71 -0.09
N CYS A 66 2.35 -11.78 0.82
CA CYS A 66 3.71 -11.59 1.35
C CYS A 66 4.19 -12.83 2.12
N HIS A 67 3.35 -13.36 3.01
CA HIS A 67 3.67 -14.52 3.84
C HIS A 67 3.91 -15.78 3.00
N LYS A 68 3.11 -16.01 1.95
CA LYS A 68 3.32 -17.11 0.99
C LYS A 68 4.67 -17.03 0.26
N LYS A 69 5.27 -15.84 0.18
CA LYS A 69 6.61 -15.62 -0.37
C LYS A 69 7.71 -15.56 0.70
N GLY A 70 7.41 -15.92 1.94
CA GLY A 70 8.35 -15.89 3.07
C GLY A 70 8.75 -14.49 3.52
N LYS A 71 7.98 -13.46 3.14
CA LYS A 71 8.25 -12.05 3.50
C LYS A 71 7.30 -11.59 4.60
N VAL A 72 7.84 -10.97 5.64
CA VAL A 72 7.06 -10.34 6.71
C VAL A 72 7.18 -8.83 6.58
N ASN A 73 6.04 -8.13 6.44
CA ASN A 73 6.02 -6.68 6.45
C ASN A 73 6.04 -6.19 7.91
N ARG A 74 7.10 -5.46 8.30
CA ARG A 74 7.31 -4.97 9.67
C ARG A 74 6.76 -3.56 9.90
N ASP A 75 6.19 -2.92 8.88
CA ASP A 75 5.75 -1.52 8.93
C ASP A 75 4.37 -1.37 8.27
N ILE A 76 3.41 -2.17 8.73
CA ILE A 76 2.01 -2.06 8.32
C ILE A 76 1.38 -0.88 9.06
N LYS A 77 1.21 0.24 8.35
CA LYS A 77 0.56 1.46 8.83
C LYS A 77 -0.17 2.18 7.70
N LEU A 78 -1.12 3.04 8.03
CA LEU A 78 -1.97 3.73 7.06
C LEU A 78 -1.17 4.55 6.03
N ALA A 79 -0.07 5.17 6.45
CA ALA A 79 0.82 5.93 5.57
C ALA A 79 1.50 5.08 4.48
N ASN A 80 1.63 3.76 4.69
CA ASN A 80 2.30 2.83 3.78
C ASN A 80 1.32 2.03 2.91
N ILE A 81 0.02 2.32 3.00
CA ILE A 81 -1.02 1.68 2.19
C ILE A 81 -1.41 2.65 1.10
N LEU A 82 -1.07 2.34 -0.14
CA LEU A 82 -1.34 3.19 -1.31
C LEU A 82 -2.69 2.79 -1.91
N MET A 83 -3.48 3.80 -2.28
CA MET A 83 -4.83 3.67 -2.82
C MET A 83 -4.83 4.14 -4.28
N GLN A 84 -5.35 3.31 -5.20
CA GLN A 84 -5.53 3.61 -6.63
C GLN A 84 -7.00 3.64 -7.01
#